data_AF-A0A970VDD6-F1
#
_entry.id   AF-A0A970VDD6-F1
#
_cell.length_a   1.000
_cell.length_b   1.000
_cell.length_c   1.000
_cell.angle_alpha   90.00
_cell.angle_beta   90.00
_cell.angle_gamma   90.00
#
_symmetry.space_group_name_H-M   'P 1'
#
loop_
_entity.id
_entity.type
_entity.pdbx_description
1 polymer ?
#
loop_
_entity_poly.entity_id
_entity_poly.type
_entity_poly.pdbx_seq_one_letter_code
_entity_poly.pdbx_strand_id
1 'polypeptide(L)'
;MPRRSSLDKLEPAVRDALVARIESDRYTIAELLDWLRSEHGVESISRSAMGRLVARVNRRRQAVKLMSEALAEDGNAGNDEAVELMLQLAQLRLREARIIERLRELGVG
;
A
#
# COMPACT_ATOMS: atom_id res chain seq x y z
N MET A 1 17.50 14.99 -6.57
CA MET A 1 17.29 13.53 -6.55
C MET A 1 16.49 13.15 -5.30
N PRO A 2 15.22 12.75 -5.41
CA PRO A 2 14.46 12.28 -4.26
C PRO A 2 15.11 10.99 -3.75
N ARG A 3 15.42 10.93 -2.44
CA ARG A 3 16.00 9.74 -1.81
C ARG A 3 14.99 8.60 -1.94
N ARG A 4 15.26 7.64 -2.84
CA ARG A 4 14.49 6.38 -2.94
C ARG A 4 14.43 5.74 -1.55
N SER A 5 13.25 5.31 -1.12
CA SER A 5 13.06 4.69 0.19
C SER A 5 13.97 3.47 0.28
N SER A 6 14.58 3.19 1.43
CA SER A 6 15.35 1.95 1.62
C SER A 6 14.51 0.70 1.34
N LEU A 7 13.18 0.80 1.54
CA LEU A 7 12.19 -0.21 1.16
C LEU A 7 12.08 -0.41 -0.36
N ASP A 8 12.38 0.61 -1.16
CA ASP A 8 12.30 0.51 -2.62
C ASP A 8 13.43 -0.32 -3.22
N LYS A 9 14.48 -0.58 -2.43
CA LYS A 9 15.63 -1.41 -2.79
C LYS A 9 15.42 -2.88 -2.44
N LEU A 10 14.35 -3.23 -1.73
CA LEU A 10 13.99 -4.61 -1.47
C LEU A 10 13.61 -5.30 -2.77
N GLU A 11 14.04 -6.56 -2.90
CA GLU A 11 13.55 -7.44 -3.95
C GLU A 11 12.01 -7.49 -3.93
N PRO A 12 11.35 -7.55 -5.10
CA PRO A 12 9.90 -7.57 -5.19
C PRO A 12 9.27 -8.66 -4.31
N ALA A 13 9.80 -9.88 -4.35
CA ALA A 13 9.29 -11.01 -3.56
C ALA A 13 9.36 -10.75 -2.04
N VAL A 14 10.46 -10.17 -1.55
CA VAL A 14 10.62 -9.83 -0.13
C VAL A 14 9.65 -8.71 0.28
N ARG A 15 9.43 -7.74 -0.60
CA ARG A 15 8.46 -6.66 -0.38
C ARG A 15 7.03 -7.20 -0.30
N ASP A 16 6.65 -8.10 -1.19
CA ASP A 16 5.33 -8.70 -1.21
C ASP A 16 5.10 -9.57 0.03
N ALA A 17 6.11 -10.37 0.43
CA ALA A 17 6.08 -11.13 1.69
C ALA A 17 5.96 -10.22 2.92
N LEU A 18 6.66 -9.08 2.93
CA LEU A 18 6.57 -8.08 4.00
C LEU A 18 5.16 -7.49 4.09
N VAL A 19 4.55 -7.14 2.95
CA VAL A 19 3.18 -6.63 2.89
C VAL A 19 2.19 -7.68 3.41
N ALA A 20 2.32 -8.92 2.97
CA ALA A 20 1.48 -10.02 3.43
C ALA A 20 1.60 -10.22 4.96
N ARG A 21 2.81 -10.14 5.54
CA ARG A 21 3.00 -10.21 7.00
C ARG A 21 2.33 -9.07 7.75
N ILE A 22 2.40 -7.84 7.23
CA ILE A 22 1.73 -6.68 7.82
C ILE A 22 0.20 -6.87 7.80
N GLU A 23 -0.34 -7.55 6.79
CA GLU A 23 -1.77 -7.81 6.66
C GLU A 23 -2.25 -8.98 7.53
N SER A 24 -1.43 -10.02 7.72
CA SER A 24 -1.83 -11.26 8.38
C SER A 24 -1.83 -11.19 9.92
N ASP A 25 -0.96 -10.40 10.53
CA ASP A 25 -0.68 -10.47 11.97
C ASP A 25 -0.38 -9.10 12.59
N ARG A 26 -0.54 -9.01 13.92
CA ARG A 26 -0.17 -7.81 14.69
C ARG A 26 1.32 -7.79 15.00
N TYR A 27 2.17 -7.81 13.97
CA TYR A 27 3.60 -7.59 14.16
C TYR A 27 3.88 -6.12 14.54
N THR A 28 4.73 -5.94 15.53
CA THR A 28 5.34 -4.66 15.85
C THR A 28 6.38 -4.29 14.78
N ILE A 29 6.70 -2.99 14.69
CA ILE A 29 7.76 -2.50 13.80
C ILE A 29 9.11 -3.20 14.11
N ALA A 30 9.39 -3.50 15.37
CA ALA A 30 10.62 -4.18 15.77
C ALA A 30 10.67 -5.60 15.21
N GLU A 31 9.60 -6.37 15.35
CA GLU A 31 9.52 -7.75 14.84
C GLU A 31 9.62 -7.82 13.32
N LEU A 32 9.02 -6.85 12.59
CA LEU A 32 9.14 -6.77 11.14
C LEU A 32 10.58 -6.48 10.69
N LEU A 33 11.31 -5.65 11.45
CA LEU A 33 12.72 -5.36 11.17
C LEU A 33 13.62 -6.54 11.53
N ASP A 34 13.34 -7.22 12.64
CA ASP A 34 14.08 -8.42 13.03
C ASP A 34 13.88 -9.54 12.02
N TRP A 35 12.65 -9.73 11.53
CA TRP A 35 12.36 -10.67 10.46
C TRP A 35 13.14 -10.37 9.18
N LEU A 36 13.13 -9.12 8.72
CA LEU A 36 13.89 -8.70 7.54
C LEU A 36 15.39 -8.95 7.70
N ARG A 37 15.92 -8.78 8.91
CA ARG A 37 17.32 -9.07 9.23
C ARG A 37 17.60 -10.58 9.26
N SER A 38 16.76 -11.36 9.91
CA SER A 38 17.00 -12.79 10.14
C SER A 38 16.76 -13.65 8.91
N GLU A 39 15.68 -13.40 8.17
CA GLU A 39 15.26 -14.26 7.05
C GLU A 39 15.75 -13.74 5.69
N HIS A 40 16.06 -12.44 5.59
CA HIS A 40 16.43 -11.81 4.31
C HIS A 40 17.75 -11.03 4.35
N GLY A 41 18.46 -11.01 5.48
CA GLY A 41 19.75 -10.32 5.61
C GLY A 41 19.69 -8.80 5.42
N VAL A 42 18.51 -8.19 5.57
CA VAL A 42 18.32 -6.75 5.31
C VAL A 42 18.53 -5.94 6.59
N GLU A 43 19.67 -5.25 6.70
CA GLU A 43 20.01 -4.48 7.91
C GLU A 43 19.64 -2.99 7.84
N SER A 44 19.43 -2.44 6.64
CA SER A 44 19.43 -0.98 6.42
C SER A 44 18.06 -0.29 6.46
N ILE A 45 16.99 -0.99 6.86
CA ILE A 45 15.64 -0.40 6.91
C ILE A 45 15.45 0.38 8.22
N SER A 46 15.27 1.70 8.11
CA SER A 46 14.93 2.52 9.28
C SER A 46 13.53 2.21 9.83
N ARG A 47 13.36 2.30 11.15
CA ARG A 47 12.04 2.21 11.82
C ARG A 47 11.01 3.16 11.21
N SER A 48 11.41 4.40 10.90
CA SER A 48 10.50 5.38 10.31
C SER A 48 10.04 4.98 8.90
N ALA A 49 10.90 4.34 8.10
CA ALA A 49 10.49 3.81 6.81
C ALA A 49 9.51 2.65 6.98
N MET A 50 9.79 1.72 7.88
CA MET A 50 8.89 0.61 8.21
C MET A 50 7.53 1.11 8.72
N GLY A 51 7.52 2.07 9.65
CA GLY A 51 6.28 2.66 10.17
C GLY A 51 5.43 3.34 9.09
N ARG A 52 6.06 4.02 8.12
CA ARG A 52 5.34 4.59 6.96
C ARG A 52 4.72 3.50 6.08
N LEU A 53 5.39 2.37 5.90
CA LEU A 53 4.85 1.24 5.14
C LEU A 53 3.65 0.63 5.86
N VAL A 54 3.79 0.30 7.14
CA VAL A 54 2.71 -0.24 7.98
C VAL A 54 1.48 0.68 7.95
N ALA A 55 1.67 1.98 8.14
CA ALA A 55 0.58 2.96 8.07
C ALA A 55 -0.06 3.05 6.68
N ARG A 56 0.68 2.80 5.60
CA ARG A 56 0.14 2.76 4.23
C ARG A 56 -0.70 1.50 4.01
N VAL A 57 -0.19 0.34 4.42
CA VAL A 57 -0.90 -0.96 4.30
C VAL A 57 -2.18 -0.92 5.13
N ASN A 58 -2.12 -0.46 6.37
CA ASN A 58 -3.31 -0.34 7.23
C ASN A 58 -4.36 0.61 6.67
N ARG A 59 -3.96 1.76 6.10
CA ARG A 59 -4.90 2.66 5.42
C ARG A 59 -5.57 2.01 4.21
N ARG A 60 -4.82 1.24 3.42
CA ARG A 60 -5.38 0.47 2.30
C ARG A 60 -6.38 -0.57 2.79
N ARG A 61 -6.03 -1.34 3.82
CA ARG A 61 -6.92 -2.33 4.44
C ARG A 61 -8.20 -1.68 4.97
N GLN A 62 -8.09 -0.53 5.63
CA GLN A 62 -9.24 0.22 6.12
C GLN A 62 -10.12 0.72 4.96
N ALA A 63 -9.52 1.20 3.87
CA ALA A 63 -10.28 1.64 2.69
C ALA A 63 -11.05 0.47 2.05
N VAL A 64 -10.40 -0.70 1.90
CA VAL A 64 -11.07 -1.92 1.40
C VAL A 64 -12.21 -2.32 2.33
N LYS A 65 -11.99 -2.31 3.65
CA LYS A 65 -13.02 -2.63 4.62
C LYS A 65 -14.22 -1.68 4.53
N LEU A 66 -13.99 -0.37 4.46
CA LEU A 66 -15.06 0.63 4.30
C LEU A 66 -15.82 0.46 2.98
N MET A 67 -15.13 0.08 1.90
CA MET A 67 -15.79 -0.26 0.64
C MET A 67 -16.67 -1.51 0.79
N SER A 68 -16.18 -2.56 1.45
CA SER A 68 -16.97 -3.76 1.71
C SER A 68 -18.16 -3.50 2.64
N GLU A 69 -18.01 -2.63 3.64
CA GLU A 69 -19.09 -2.20 4.53
C GLU A 69 -20.13 -1.37 3.77
N ALA A 70 -19.73 -0.42 2.93
CA ALA A 70 -20.63 0.32 2.06
C ALA A 70 -21.40 -0.60 1.10
N LEU A 71 -20.74 -1.61 0.52
CA LEU A 71 -21.38 -2.60 -0.34
C LEU A 71 -22.35 -3.53 0.42
N ALA A 72 -22.14 -3.74 1.72
CA ALA A 72 -22.99 -4.60 2.56
C ALA A 72 -24.19 -3.83 3.15
N GLU A 73 -24.05 -2.54 3.44
CA GLU A 73 -25.15 -1.67 3.88
C GLU A 73 -26.13 -1.34 2.73
N ASP A 74 -25.69 -1.37 1.48
CA ASP A 74 -26.49 -1.19 0.26
C ASP A 74 -27.31 -2.43 -0.18
N GLY A 75 -27.51 -3.40 0.72
CA GLY A 75 -28.26 -4.65 0.46
C GLY A 75 -29.77 -4.49 0.15
N ASN A 76 -30.29 -3.26 0.03
CA ASN A 76 -31.66 -3.00 -0.40
C ASN A 76 -31.69 -2.00 -1.57
N ALA A 77 -31.98 -2.55 -2.76
CA ALA A 77 -32.40 -1.88 -4.00
C ALA A 77 -31.35 -1.05 -4.78
N GLY A 78 -30.70 -1.71 -5.74
CA GLY A 78 -30.40 -1.18 -7.08
C GLY A 78 -29.56 0.10 -7.19
N ASN A 79 -28.27 0.04 -6.84
CA ASN A 79 -27.38 1.21 -6.94
C ASN A 79 -26.19 0.99 -7.87
N ASP A 80 -26.48 0.80 -9.17
CA ASP A 80 -25.48 0.79 -10.25
C ASP A 80 -24.61 2.07 -10.22
N GLU A 81 -25.15 3.19 -9.73
CA GLU A 81 -24.46 4.47 -9.62
C GLU A 81 -23.33 4.46 -8.58
N ALA A 82 -23.49 3.78 -7.45
CA ALA A 82 -22.42 3.65 -6.45
C ALA A 82 -21.26 2.80 -6.98
N VAL A 83 -21.57 1.70 -7.67
CA VAL A 83 -20.57 0.86 -8.35
C VAL A 83 -19.87 1.63 -9.46
N GLU A 84 -20.62 2.41 -10.24
CA GLU A 84 -20.09 3.27 -11.29
C GLU A 84 -19.16 4.35 -10.73
N LEU A 85 -19.53 5.03 -9.65
CA LEU A 85 -18.69 6.01 -8.98
C LEU A 85 -17.39 5.39 -8.43
N MET A 86 -17.46 4.16 -7.92
CA MET A 86 -16.26 3.43 -7.48
C MET A 86 -15.34 3.06 -8.65
N LEU A 87 -15.91 2.62 -9.79
CA LEU A 87 -15.16 2.35 -11.00
C LEU A 87 -14.50 3.62 -11.56
N GLN A 88 -15.23 4.74 -11.58
CA GLN A 88 -14.70 6.04 -11.98
C GLN A 88 -13.55 6.48 -11.06
N LEU A 89 -13.68 6.29 -9.75
CA LEU A 89 -12.61 6.58 -8.80
C LEU A 89 -11.37 5.72 -9.03
N ALA A 90 -11.53 4.42 -9.30
CA ALA A 90 -10.43 3.52 -9.62
C ALA A 90 -9.69 3.95 -10.90
N GLN A 91 -10.43 4.34 -11.94
CA GLN A 91 -9.86 4.87 -13.17
C GLN A 91 -9.10 6.18 -12.96
N LEU A 92 -9.62 7.08 -12.11
CA LEU A 92 -8.93 8.31 -11.73
C LEU A 92 -7.60 8.03 -11.03
N ARG A 93 -7.57 7.07 -10.09
CA ARG A 93 -6.33 6.66 -9.42
C ARG A 93 -5.29 6.06 -10.36
N LEU A 94 -5.72 5.28 -11.35
CA LEU A 94 -4.84 4.76 -12.40
C LEU A 94 -4.30 5.86 -13.33
N ARG A 95 -5.09 6.90 -13.61
CA ARG A 95 -4.61 8.08 -14.36
C ARG A 95 -3.61 8.88 -13.52
N GLU A 96 -3.90 9.12 -12.26
CA GLU A 96 -3.00 9.80 -11.32
C GLU A 96 -1.63 9.10 -11.25
N ALA A 97 -1.62 7.77 -11.10
CA ALA A 97 -0.39 6.99 -11.08
C ALA A 97 0.45 7.15 -12.36
N ARG A 98 -0.20 7.10 -13.55
CA ARG A 98 0.47 7.34 -14.84
C ARG A 98 1.00 8.76 -14.99
N ILE A 99 0.27 9.76 -14.51
CA ILE A 99 0.73 11.16 -14.52
C ILE A 99 1.96 11.32 -13.65
N ILE A 100 1.96 10.75 -12.44
CA ILE A 100 3.10 10.79 -11.53
C ILE A 100 4.32 10.09 -12.14
N GLU A 101 4.12 8.95 -12.78
CA GLU A 101 5.18 8.23 -13.50
C GLU A 101 5.75 9.10 -14.63
N ARG A 102 4.89 9.72 -15.43
CA ARG A 102 5.30 10.61 -16.52
C ARG A 102 6.04 11.85 -16.02
N LEU A 103 5.61 12.45 -14.91
CA LEU A 103 6.29 13.59 -14.29
C LEU A 103 7.69 13.20 -13.80
N ARG A 104 7.85 11.99 -13.24
CA ARG A 104 9.17 11.46 -12.87
C ARG A 104 10.08 11.25 -14.07
N GLU A 105 9.56 10.72 -15.18
CA GLU A 105 10.32 10.57 -16.44
C GLU A 105 10.81 11.92 -16.99
N LEU A 106 10.01 12.97 -16.82
CA LEU A 106 10.35 14.35 -17.22
C LEU A 106 11.27 15.07 -16.22
N GLY A 107 11.69 14.40 -15.13
CA GLY A 107 12.55 14.99 -14.11
C GLY A 107 11.84 15.99 -13.19
N VAL A 108 10.51 16.05 -13.25
CA VAL A 108 9.66 16.86 -12.37
C VAL A 108 9.29 15.97 -11.17
N GLY A 109 10.16 15.88 -10.17
CA GLY A 109 9.93 15.06 -8.98
C GLY A 109 11.03 15.03 -7.93
#